data_AF-A0A814HYW3-F1
#
_entry.id   AF-A0A814HYW3-F1
#
_cell.length_a   1.000
_cell.length_b   1.000
_cell.length_c   1.000
_cell.angle_alpha   90.00
_cell.angle_beta   90.00
_cell.angle_gamma   90.00
#
_symmetry.space_group_name_H-M   'P 1'
#
loop_
_entity.id
_entity.type
_entity.pdbx_description
1 polymer ?
#
loop_
_entity_poly.entity_id
_entity_poly.type
_entity_poly.pdbx_seq_one_letter_code
_entity_poly.pdbx_strand_id
1 'polypeptide(L)'
;LTQKADWHIGDVIPGLICIFDSLDESTELGEKKQLILNLKNEIKVRFKFELESKIYLLAAIFNVSKLNFWYGSEDYNELSNKAVNEFVETAFFLLDLKIETQTSRATTSQPVSQSVSSSNHRNRENRMMKKLAKSKGFEEREPSQVAVLNQKEDIKKERDL
;
A
#
# COMPACT_ATOMS: atom_id res chain seq x y z
N LEU A 1 -28.43 -11.65 -4.96
CA LEU A 1 -27.02 -11.48 -4.53
C LEU A 1 -26.28 -10.72 -5.62
N THR A 2 -26.39 -9.39 -5.62
CA THR A 2 -25.62 -8.51 -6.50
C THR A 2 -24.30 -8.26 -5.79
N GLN A 3 -23.32 -9.12 -6.02
CA GLN A 3 -21.95 -8.86 -5.60
C GLN A 3 -21.48 -7.72 -6.51
N LYS A 4 -21.63 -6.46 -6.06
CA LYS A 4 -20.84 -5.37 -6.63
C LYS A 4 -19.40 -5.80 -6.43
N ALA A 5 -18.68 -6.00 -7.54
CA ALA A 5 -17.24 -6.15 -7.50
C ALA A 5 -16.68 -4.79 -7.07
N ASP A 6 -16.69 -4.53 -5.76
CA ASP A 6 -16.00 -3.39 -5.19
C ASP A 6 -14.51 -3.72 -5.35
N TRP A 7 -13.91 -3.14 -6.38
CA TRP A 7 -12.46 -3.23 -6.57
C TRP A 7 -11.81 -2.51 -5.39
N HIS A 8 -11.12 -3.27 -4.56
CA HIS A 8 -10.38 -2.70 -3.43
C HIS A 8 -9.00 -2.24 -3.91
N ILE A 9 -8.39 -1.33 -3.18
CA ILE A 9 -7.03 -0.84 -3.48
C ILE A 9 -6.00 -1.98 -3.59
N GLY A 10 -6.18 -3.05 -2.82
CA GLY A 10 -5.35 -4.26 -2.87
C GLY A 10 -5.60 -5.17 -4.07
N ASP A 11 -6.61 -4.88 -4.91
CA ASP A 11 -6.89 -5.63 -6.14
C ASP A 11 -6.23 -5.01 -7.37
N VAL A 12 -5.80 -3.75 -7.30
CA VAL A 12 -5.32 -3.00 -8.46
C VAL A 12 -4.03 -3.60 -9.01
N ILE A 13 -3.01 -3.79 -8.17
CA ILE A 13 -1.74 -4.38 -8.62
C ILE A 13 -1.93 -5.83 -9.10
N PRO A 14 -2.56 -6.75 -8.34
CA PRO A 14 -2.82 -8.09 -8.84
C PRO A 14 -3.64 -8.13 -10.13
N GLY A 15 -4.60 -7.21 -10.29
CA GLY A 15 -5.40 -7.09 -11.52
C GLY A 15 -4.56 -6.67 -12.72
N LEU A 16 -3.62 -5.72 -12.54
CA LEU A 16 -2.70 -5.30 -13.60
C LEU A 16 -1.77 -6.43 -14.03
N ILE A 17 -1.33 -7.26 -13.10
CA ILE A 17 -0.50 -8.43 -13.37
C ILE A 17 -1.28 -9.43 -14.24
N CYS A 18 -2.52 -9.76 -13.87
CA CYS A 18 -3.35 -10.63 -14.71
C CYS A 18 -3.54 -10.08 -16.14
N ILE A 19 -3.69 -8.76 -16.28
CA ILE A 19 -3.78 -8.11 -17.59
C ILE A 19 -2.45 -8.26 -18.34
N PHE A 20 -1.31 -8.01 -17.71
CA PHE A 20 0.00 -8.17 -18.36
C PHE A 20 0.31 -9.62 -18.77
N ASP A 21 -0.05 -10.60 -17.94
CA ASP A 21 0.09 -12.03 -18.25
C ASP A 21 -0.80 -12.43 -19.43
N SER A 22 -2.06 -11.94 -19.47
CA SER A 22 -2.95 -12.21 -20.59
C SER A 22 -2.49 -11.60 -21.93
N LEU A 23 -1.59 -10.63 -21.87
CA LEU A 23 -1.01 -9.93 -23.00
C LEU A 23 0.37 -10.50 -23.36
N ASP A 24 0.61 -11.79 -23.19
CA ASP A 24 1.88 -12.42 -23.54
C ASP A 24 2.22 -12.22 -25.03
N GLU A 25 3.36 -11.57 -25.28
CA GLU A 25 3.90 -11.30 -26.61
C GLU A 25 4.86 -12.37 -27.12
N SER A 26 5.19 -13.38 -26.31
CA SER A 26 6.22 -14.38 -26.60
C SER A 26 5.91 -15.19 -27.87
N THR A 27 4.64 -15.46 -28.13
CA THR A 27 4.15 -16.25 -29.27
C THR A 27 3.73 -15.41 -30.47
N GLU A 28 3.74 -14.08 -30.37
CA GLU A 28 3.14 -13.18 -31.37
C GLU A 28 4.21 -12.56 -32.28
N LEU A 29 3.87 -12.35 -33.56
CA LEU A 29 4.78 -11.83 -34.58
C LEU A 29 4.20 -10.60 -35.31
N GLY A 30 5.09 -9.77 -35.86
CA GLY A 30 4.73 -8.61 -36.69
C GLY A 30 4.02 -7.49 -35.93
N GLU A 31 3.06 -6.83 -36.61
CA GLU A 31 2.32 -5.68 -36.09
C GLU A 31 1.54 -5.99 -34.81
N LYS A 32 1.09 -7.23 -34.64
CA LYS A 32 0.36 -7.68 -33.44
C LYS A 32 1.25 -7.66 -32.20
N LYS A 33 2.50 -8.11 -32.31
CA LYS A 33 3.50 -8.00 -31.23
C LYS A 33 3.74 -6.54 -30.84
N GLN A 34 3.86 -5.67 -31.84
CA GLN A 34 4.07 -4.24 -31.63
C GLN A 34 2.87 -3.59 -30.94
N LEU A 35 1.65 -3.96 -31.32
CA LEU A 35 0.42 -3.51 -30.66
C LEU A 35 0.37 -3.93 -29.19
N ILE A 36 0.71 -5.19 -28.88
CA ILE A 36 0.74 -5.71 -27.51
C ILE A 36 1.76 -4.95 -26.66
N LEU A 37 2.97 -4.72 -27.17
CA LEU A 37 4.01 -3.95 -26.48
C LEU A 37 3.57 -2.51 -26.22
N ASN A 38 2.96 -1.85 -27.21
CA ASN A 38 2.44 -0.50 -27.06
C ASN A 38 1.33 -0.45 -26.01
N LEU A 39 0.43 -1.44 -26.00
CA LEU A 39 -0.64 -1.53 -25.01
C LEU A 39 -0.08 -1.75 -23.60
N LYS A 40 0.90 -2.65 -23.42
CA LYS A 40 1.58 -2.84 -22.14
C LYS A 40 2.21 -1.54 -21.64
N ASN A 41 2.88 -0.81 -22.52
CA ASN A 41 3.50 0.47 -22.18
C ASN A 41 2.45 1.53 -21.79
N GLU A 42 1.36 1.64 -22.53
CA GLU A 42 0.30 2.61 -22.23
C GLU A 42 -0.37 2.30 -20.88
N ILE A 43 -0.61 1.02 -20.58
CA ILE A 43 -1.12 0.59 -19.27
C ILE A 43 -0.13 0.95 -18.16
N LYS A 44 1.18 0.69 -18.34
CA LYS A 44 2.21 1.07 -17.37
C LYS A 44 2.24 2.59 -17.14
N VAL A 45 2.11 3.40 -18.19
CA VAL A 45 2.06 4.86 -18.09
C VAL A 45 0.79 5.29 -17.34
N ARG A 46 -0.35 4.71 -17.68
CA ARG A 46 -1.65 5.03 -17.08
C ARG A 46 -1.69 4.72 -15.59
N PHE A 47 -1.13 3.59 -15.18
CA PHE A 47 -1.14 3.11 -13.80
C PHE A 47 0.20 3.31 -13.09
N LYS A 48 1.04 4.23 -13.58
CA LYS A 48 2.37 4.50 -13.02
C LYS A 48 2.28 4.85 -11.53
N PHE A 49 1.30 5.65 -11.16
CA PHE A 49 1.10 6.07 -9.77
C PHE A 49 0.85 4.87 -8.84
N GLU A 50 -0.04 3.96 -9.24
CA GLU A 50 -0.39 2.77 -8.47
C GLU A 50 0.77 1.78 -8.37
N LEU A 51 1.54 1.62 -9.45
CA LEU A 51 2.74 0.77 -9.48
C LEU A 51 3.91 1.35 -8.67
N GLU A 52 3.91 2.65 -8.42
CA GLU A 52 4.96 3.35 -7.65
C GLU A 52 4.55 3.70 -6.22
N SER A 53 3.26 3.68 -5.90
CA SER A 53 2.75 4.11 -4.60
C SER A 53 2.96 3.06 -3.52
N LYS A 54 3.57 3.51 -2.40
CA LYS A 54 3.78 2.70 -1.19
C LYS A 54 2.47 2.06 -0.70
N ILE A 55 1.37 2.82 -0.72
CA ILE A 55 0.06 2.36 -0.22
C ILE A 55 -0.48 1.22 -1.09
N TYR A 56 -0.35 1.33 -2.42
CA TYR A 56 -0.81 0.29 -3.34
C TYR A 56 0.04 -0.97 -3.24
N LEU A 57 1.37 -0.82 -3.16
CA LEU A 57 2.30 -1.94 -2.97
C LEU A 57 2.04 -2.69 -1.66
N LEU A 58 1.84 -1.96 -0.56
CA LEU A 58 1.47 -2.53 0.74
C LEU A 58 0.11 -3.24 0.65
N ALA A 59 -0.91 -2.58 0.07
CA ALA A 59 -2.23 -3.16 -0.06
C ALA A 59 -2.23 -4.45 -0.91
N ALA A 60 -1.38 -4.51 -1.93
CA ALA A 60 -1.21 -5.69 -2.78
C ALA A 60 -0.57 -6.86 -2.01
N ILE A 61 0.45 -6.60 -1.17
CA ILE A 61 1.05 -7.65 -0.31
C ILE A 61 0.04 -8.17 0.71
N PHE A 62 -0.73 -7.27 1.33
CA PHE A 62 -1.73 -7.68 2.31
C PHE A 62 -2.92 -8.41 1.67
N ASN A 63 -3.04 -8.42 0.34
CA ASN A 63 -3.97 -9.27 -0.38
C ASN A 63 -3.41 -10.71 -0.51
N VAL A 64 -3.37 -11.41 0.61
CA VAL A 64 -2.81 -12.77 0.72
C VAL A 64 -3.44 -13.74 -0.29
N SER A 65 -4.74 -13.57 -0.60
CA SER A 65 -5.47 -14.42 -1.54
C SER A 65 -4.95 -14.36 -2.99
N LYS A 66 -4.27 -13.27 -3.35
CA LYS A 66 -3.74 -13.03 -4.70
C LYS A 66 -2.21 -12.93 -4.74
N LEU A 67 -1.55 -13.14 -3.61
CA LEU A 67 -0.10 -13.00 -3.49
C LEU A 67 0.63 -14.00 -4.41
N ASN A 68 0.13 -15.24 -4.47
CA ASN A 68 0.70 -16.32 -5.29
C ASN A 68 0.73 -16.04 -6.80
N PHE A 69 -0.03 -15.06 -7.30
CA PHE A 69 -0.04 -14.75 -8.74
C PHE A 69 1.24 -14.06 -9.21
N TRP A 70 1.97 -13.40 -8.31
CA TRP A 70 3.08 -12.54 -8.72
C TRP A 70 4.27 -12.58 -7.77
N TYR A 71 4.02 -12.85 -6.49
CA TYR A 71 5.05 -12.83 -5.48
C TYR A 71 6.04 -13.98 -5.69
N GLY A 72 7.28 -13.64 -6.03
CA GLY A 72 8.35 -14.61 -6.33
C GLY A 72 8.37 -15.14 -7.76
N SER A 73 7.52 -14.65 -8.65
CA SER A 73 7.65 -14.90 -10.09
C SER A 73 8.86 -14.14 -10.65
N GLU A 74 9.61 -14.77 -11.56
CA GLU A 74 10.79 -14.14 -12.20
C GLU A 74 10.40 -12.86 -12.95
N ASP A 75 9.24 -12.86 -13.62
CA ASP A 75 8.72 -11.73 -14.39
C ASP A 75 8.34 -10.51 -13.51
N TYR A 76 8.06 -10.76 -12.23
CA TYR A 76 7.57 -9.76 -11.28
C TYR A 76 8.51 -9.57 -10.09
N ASN A 77 9.78 -9.99 -10.22
CA ASN A 77 10.76 -9.89 -9.14
C ASN A 77 11.02 -8.44 -8.71
N GLU A 78 11.13 -7.52 -9.66
CA GLU A 78 11.32 -6.10 -9.34
C GLU A 78 10.16 -5.54 -8.51
N LEU A 79 8.93 -5.85 -8.92
CA LEU A 79 7.73 -5.44 -8.23
C LEU A 79 7.63 -6.08 -6.83
N SER A 80 7.94 -7.38 -6.73
CA SER A 80 7.97 -8.14 -5.48
C SER A 80 8.97 -7.54 -4.49
N ASN A 81 10.20 -7.30 -4.94
CA ASN A 81 11.25 -6.70 -4.11
C ASN A 81 10.87 -5.30 -3.64
N LYS A 82 10.30 -4.48 -4.53
CA LYS A 82 9.84 -3.14 -4.19
C LYS A 82 8.76 -3.19 -3.12
N ALA A 83 7.77 -4.06 -3.29
CA ALA A 83 6.69 -4.21 -2.32
C ALA A 83 7.23 -4.67 -0.95
N VAL A 84 8.15 -5.64 -0.92
CA VAL A 84 8.80 -6.10 0.32
C VAL A 84 9.55 -4.98 1.01
N ASN A 85 10.31 -4.17 0.27
CA ASN A 85 11.04 -3.03 0.82
C ASN A 85 10.09 -2.02 1.48
N GLU A 86 8.95 -1.73 0.84
CA GLU A 86 7.94 -0.83 1.40
C GLU A 86 7.27 -1.41 2.66
N PHE A 87 7.02 -2.72 2.69
CA PHE A 87 6.55 -3.42 3.88
C PHE A 87 7.56 -3.30 5.03
N VAL A 88 8.84 -3.57 4.75
CA VAL A 88 9.92 -3.49 5.74
C VAL A 88 10.02 -2.07 6.29
N GLU A 89 10.07 -1.06 5.43
CA GLU A 89 10.12 0.36 5.85
C GLU A 89 8.93 0.72 6.75
N THR A 90 7.73 0.29 6.38
CA THR A 90 6.51 0.53 7.14
C THR A 90 6.54 -0.17 8.50
N ALA A 91 7.01 -1.42 8.55
CA ALA A 91 7.15 -2.17 9.80
C ALA A 91 8.14 -1.49 10.75
N PHE A 92 9.31 -1.07 10.25
CA PHE A 92 10.29 -0.30 11.04
C PHE A 92 9.69 1.01 11.57
N PHE A 93 8.96 1.75 10.73
CA PHE A 93 8.29 2.98 11.14
C PHE A 93 7.23 2.76 12.24
N LEU A 94 6.46 1.68 12.15
CA LEU A 94 5.43 1.35 13.15
C LEU A 94 6.03 0.90 14.48
N LEU A 95 7.15 0.18 14.44
CA LEU A 95 7.88 -0.29 15.61
C LEU A 95 8.79 0.78 16.23
N ASP A 96 8.87 1.97 15.62
CA ASP A 96 9.78 3.07 15.99
C ASP A 96 11.25 2.63 16.04
N LEU A 97 11.57 1.58 15.27
CA LEU A 97 12.91 1.04 15.11
C LEU A 97 13.61 1.84 14.01
N LYS A 98 14.76 2.44 14.33
CA LYS A 98 15.60 3.06 13.31
C LYS A 98 16.20 1.97 12.42
N ILE A 99 16.02 2.10 11.11
CA ILE A 99 16.77 1.31 10.13
C ILE A 99 18.23 1.77 10.23
N GLU A 100 19.09 1.00 10.90
CA GLU A 100 20.53 1.14 10.73
C GLU A 100 20.88 0.57 9.36
N THR A 101 20.90 1.42 8.34
CA THR A 101 21.54 1.08 7.07
C THR A 101 23.03 0.85 7.36
N GLN A 102 23.42 -0.42 7.43
CA GLN A 102 24.83 -0.80 7.40
C GLN A 102 25.38 -0.53 6.00
N THR A 103 25.72 0.73 5.72
CA THR A 103 26.58 1.07 4.60
C THR A 103 28.00 0.69 5.00
N SER A 104 28.55 -0.28 4.30
CA SER A 104 29.90 -0.80 4.45
C SER A 104 30.94 0.30 4.70
N ARG A 105 31.74 0.08 5.75
CA ARG A 105 32.98 0.82 6.05
C ARG A 105 33.86 0.95 4.81
N ALA A 106 34.03 2.17 4.33
CA ALA A 106 35.28 2.62 3.73
C ALA A 106 35.66 3.94 4.41
N THR A 107 36.67 3.88 5.27
CA THR A 107 37.31 4.99 5.97
C THR A 107 37.92 5.98 4.99
N THR A 108 37.67 7.29 5.13
CA THR A 108 38.63 8.30 5.63
C THR A 108 38.07 9.73 5.49
N SER A 109 38.38 10.58 6.49
CA SER A 109 38.34 12.06 6.57
C SER A 109 37.00 12.84 6.66
N GLN A 110 36.64 13.12 7.91
CA GLN A 110 36.25 14.42 8.51
C GLN A 110 35.04 15.27 8.03
N PRO A 111 34.46 16.08 8.95
CA PRO A 111 33.06 16.47 8.92
C PRO A 111 32.82 17.84 8.28
N VAL A 112 31.79 17.95 7.45
CA VAL A 112 31.22 19.25 7.06
C VAL A 112 29.73 19.23 7.37
N SER A 113 29.36 20.07 8.34
CA SER A 113 28.01 20.49 8.62
C SER A 113 27.36 20.99 7.32
N GLN A 114 26.43 20.23 6.76
CA GLN A 114 25.47 20.74 5.80
C GLN A 114 24.08 20.28 6.20
N SER A 115 23.34 21.22 6.77
CA SER A 115 21.89 21.21 6.87
C SER A 115 21.30 21.07 5.46
N VAL A 116 21.05 19.84 5.04
CA VAL A 116 20.20 19.59 3.88
C VAL A 116 18.77 19.75 4.36
N SER A 117 18.19 20.88 3.98
CA SER A 117 16.77 21.18 4.04
C SER A 117 15.99 20.01 3.44
N SER A 118 15.51 19.11 4.32
CA SER A 118 14.45 18.18 3.96
C SER A 118 13.27 19.03 3.53
N SER A 119 12.95 18.98 2.24
CA SER A 119 11.72 19.53 1.70
C SER A 119 10.58 19.12 2.64
N ASN A 120 9.84 20.11 3.13
CA ASN A 120 8.66 19.95 3.96
C ASN A 120 7.53 19.30 3.14
N HIS A 121 7.74 18.09 2.61
CA HIS A 121 6.66 17.23 2.17
C HIS A 121 5.94 16.75 3.43
N ARG A 122 4.91 17.54 3.73
CA ARG A 122 3.97 17.45 4.82
C ARG A 122 3.53 15.99 4.98
N ASN A 123 4.07 15.36 6.02
CA ASN A 123 3.81 14.02 6.58
C ASN A 123 2.32 13.77 6.96
N ARG A 124 1.37 14.24 6.15
CA ARG A 124 -0.07 14.25 6.45
C ARG A 124 -0.68 12.86 6.29
N GLU A 125 -0.20 12.08 5.31
CA GLU A 125 -0.60 10.69 5.07
C GLU A 125 -0.08 9.77 6.18
N ASN A 126 1.19 9.92 6.56
CA ASN A 126 1.79 9.21 7.69
C ASN A 126 1.13 9.54 9.04
N ARG A 127 0.54 10.73 9.18
CA ARG A 127 -0.25 11.11 10.37
C ARG A 127 -1.59 10.38 10.45
N MET A 128 -2.25 10.11 9.31
CA MET A 128 -3.49 9.32 9.30
C MET A 128 -3.20 7.86 9.65
N MET A 129 -2.15 7.27 9.08
CA MET A 129 -1.73 5.90 9.42
C MET A 129 -1.36 5.76 10.90
N LYS A 130 -0.63 6.73 11.48
CA LYS A 130 -0.35 6.78 12.92
C LYS A 130 -1.61 6.92 13.79
N LYS A 131 -2.65 7.61 13.31
CA LYS A 131 -3.93 7.73 14.03
C LYS A 131 -4.74 6.44 13.98
N LEU A 132 -4.74 5.74 12.85
CA LEU A 132 -5.39 4.44 12.66
C LEU A 132 -4.69 3.34 13.47
N ALA A 133 -3.36 3.29 13.46
CA ALA A 133 -2.61 2.33 14.26
C ALA A 133 -2.78 2.55 15.79
N LYS A 134 -3.05 3.79 16.21
CA LYS A 134 -3.32 4.15 17.61
C LYS A 134 -4.80 4.14 17.97
N SER A 135 -5.71 4.00 17.01
CA SER A 135 -7.14 3.90 17.34
C SER A 135 -7.40 2.51 17.90
N LYS A 136 -7.91 2.47 19.12
CA LYS A 136 -8.41 1.24 19.74
C LYS A 136 -9.46 0.60 18.81
N GLY A 137 -9.36 -0.71 18.63
CA GLY A 137 -10.36 -1.47 17.88
C GLY A 137 -11.75 -1.25 18.47
N PHE A 138 -12.77 -1.33 17.62
CA PHE A 138 -14.18 -1.09 17.98
C PHE A 138 -14.70 -1.95 19.13
N GLU A 139 -13.96 -3.00 19.51
CA GLU A 139 -14.28 -3.93 20.59
C GLU A 139 -13.80 -3.47 21.98
N GLU A 140 -12.86 -2.53 22.09
CA GLU A 140 -12.55 -1.88 23.38
C GLU A 140 -13.49 -0.68 23.62
N ARG A 141 -14.80 -0.94 23.67
CA ARG A 141 -15.75 0.06 24.18
C ARG A 141 -15.53 0.19 25.69
N GLU A 142 -15.00 1.33 26.12
CA GLU A 142 -14.99 1.67 27.54
C GLU A 142 -16.43 1.66 28.10
N PRO A 143 -16.62 1.23 29.37
CA PRO A 143 -17.93 1.25 30.05
C PRO A 143 -18.60 2.64 30.03
N SER A 144 -17.80 3.70 29.95
CA SER A 144 -18.25 5.09 29.84
C SER A 144 -19.03 5.39 28.56
N GLN A 145 -18.73 4.71 27.45
CA GLN A 145 -19.42 4.92 26.16
C GLN A 145 -20.74 4.16 26.05
N VAL A 146 -20.88 3.03 26.77
CA VAL A 146 -22.14 2.31 26.91
C VAL A 146 -23.16 3.15 27.70
N ALA A 147 -22.71 3.85 28.74
CA ALA A 147 -23.56 4.75 29.52
C ALA A 147 -24.11 5.94 28.70
N VAL A 148 -23.29 6.50 27.79
CA VAL A 148 -23.71 7.61 26.90
C VAL A 148 -24.69 7.14 25.82
N LEU A 149 -24.57 5.90 25.34
CA LEU A 149 -25.53 5.31 24.40
C LEU A 149 -26.88 5.01 25.08
N ASN A 150 -26.86 4.47 26.29
CA ASN A 150 -28.08 4.19 27.06
C ASN A 150 -28.84 5.50 27.40
N GLN A 151 -28.13 6.57 27.80
CA GLN A 151 -28.76 7.88 27.99
C GLN A 151 -29.40 8.43 26.71
N LYS A 152 -28.80 8.20 25.54
CA LYS A 152 -29.39 8.64 24.27
C LYS A 152 -30.62 7.84 23.87
N GLU A 153 -30.70 6.56 24.22
CA GLU A 153 -31.90 5.75 23.99
C GLU A 153 -33.03 6.11 24.95
N ASP A 154 -32.71 6.41 26.21
CA ASP A 154 -33.68 6.87 27.21
C ASP A 154 -34.28 8.25 26.83
N ILE A 155 -33.45 9.19 26.36
CA ILE A 155 -33.92 10.50 25.87
C ILE A 155 -34.77 10.37 24.60
N LYS A 156 -34.55 9.34 23.77
CA LYS A 156 -35.40 9.08 22.60
C LYS A 156 -36.77 8.54 23.00
N LYS A 157 -36.82 7.59 23.95
CA LYS A 157 -38.09 7.04 24.45
C LYS A 157 -38.95 8.08 25.16
N GLU A 158 -38.34 9.07 25.82
CA GLU A 158 -39.06 10.16 26.48
C GLU A 158 -39.61 11.22 25.50
N ARG A 159 -39.09 11.26 24.26
CA ARG A 159 -39.59 12.14 23.19
C ARG A 159 -40.66 11.52 22.30
N ASP A 160 -40.77 10.20 22.33
CA ASP A 160 -41.74 9.42 21.54
C ASP A 160 -43.00 9.02 22.35
N LEU A 161 -43.16 9.57 23.56
CA LEU A 161 -44.36 9.55 24.42
C LEU A 161 -45.06 10.91 24.40
#